data_AF-A0AAU8DMF9-F1
#
_entry.id   AF-A0AAU8DMF9-F1
#
_cell.length_a   1.000
_cell.length_b   1.000
_cell.length_c   1.000
_cell.angle_alpha   90.00
_cell.angle_beta   90.00
_cell.angle_gamma   90.00
#
_symmetry.space_group_name_H-M   'P 1'
#
loop_
_entity.id
_entity.type
_entity.pdbx_description
1 polymer ?
#
loop_
_entity_poly.entity_id
_entity_poly.type
_entity_poly.pdbx_seq_one_letter_code
_entity_poly.pdbx_strand_id
1 'polypeptide(L)' 'MRTDHRVPRRPYKSIADVEYATACWVDWYNNRRLHGTLGNVPPVEYEQAHYAALNREPQPV' A
#
# COMPACT_ATOMS: atom_id res chain seq x y z
N MET A 1 8.19 11.71 -11.26
CA MET A 1 8.07 10.27 -10.91
C MET A 1 9.36 9.83 -10.22
N ARG A 2 9.36 9.61 -8.91
CA ARG A 2 10.47 8.92 -8.24
C ARG A 2 10.19 7.42 -8.34
N THR A 3 10.95 6.72 -9.17
CA THR A 3 10.94 5.26 -9.25
C THR A 3 11.31 4.68 -7.89
N ASP A 4 10.50 3.79 -7.32
CA ASP A 4 10.88 3.06 -6.12
C ASP A 4 12.22 2.34 -6.37
N HIS A 5 13.19 2.52 -5.47
CA HIS A 5 14.57 2.02 -5.66
C HIS A 5 14.69 0.54 -5.27
N ARG A 6 13.61 -0.09 -4.78
CA ARG A 6 13.62 -1.42 -4.19
C ARG A 6 13.23 -2.51 -5.18
N VAL A 7 12.50 -2.17 -6.24
CA VAL A 7 12.30 -3.11 -7.35
C VAL A 7 13.62 -3.22 -8.15
N PRO A 8 14.18 -4.44 -8.29
CA PRO A 8 15.39 -4.64 -9.08
C PRO A 8 15.16 -4.15 -10.52
N ARG A 9 16.00 -3.23 -11.02
CA ARG A 9 15.97 -2.82 -12.44
C ARG A 9 16.59 -3.85 -13.39
N ARG A 10 16.74 -5.09 -12.94
CA ARG A 10 17.34 -6.20 -13.68
C ARG A 10 16.23 -7.12 -14.19
N PRO A 11 16.45 -7.84 -15.31
CA PRO A 11 15.50 -8.85 -15.76
C PRO A 11 15.22 -9.87 -14.64
N TYR A 12 13.96 -10.19 -14.43
CA TYR A 12 13.55 -11.25 -13.52
C TYR A 12 14.05 -12.59 -14.07
N LYS A 13 14.82 -13.33 -13.27
CA LYS A 13 15.43 -14.62 -13.68
C LYS A 13 14.77 -15.82 -13.02
N SER A 14 13.95 -15.58 -12.00
CA SER A 14 13.28 -16.60 -11.21
C SER A 14 11.94 -16.09 -10.69
N ILE A 15 11.09 -17.02 -10.21
CA ILE A 15 9.84 -16.68 -9.52
C ILE A 15 10.12 -15.84 -8.27
N ALA A 16 11.18 -16.15 -7.53
CA ALA A 16 11.58 -15.40 -6.34
C ALA A 16 11.84 -13.91 -6.64
N ASP A 17 12.40 -13.59 -7.81
CA ASP A 17 12.62 -12.20 -8.21
C ASP A 17 11.29 -11.45 -8.42
N VAL A 18 10.28 -12.13 -8.97
CA VAL A 18 8.95 -11.58 -9.22
C VAL A 18 8.18 -11.41 -7.90
N GLU A 19 8.25 -12.39 -7.01
CA GLU A 19 7.67 -12.31 -5.68
C GLU A 19 8.26 -11.13 -4.90
N TYR A 20 9.58 -10.97 -4.93
CA TYR A 20 10.25 -9.85 -4.27
C TYR A 20 9.83 -8.49 -4.84
N ALA A 21 9.80 -8.36 -6.17
CA ALA A 21 9.36 -7.14 -6.82
C ALA A 21 7.91 -6.79 -6.49
N THR A 22 7.04 -7.81 -6.45
CA THR A 22 5.63 -7.65 -6.10
C THR A 22 5.47 -7.23 -4.65
N ALA A 23 6.18 -7.87 -3.71
CA ALA A 23 6.17 -7.50 -2.30
C ALA A 23 6.67 -6.06 -2.08
N CYS A 24 7.72 -5.65 -2.77
CA CYS A 24 8.21 -4.26 -2.71
C CYS A 24 7.18 -3.26 -3.24
N TRP A 25 6.54 -3.59 -4.36
CA TRP A 25 5.49 -2.73 -4.93
C TRP A 25 4.29 -2.61 -4.01
N VAL A 26 3.83 -3.71 -3.41
CA VAL A 26 2.72 -3.72 -2.44
C VAL A 26 3.05 -2.91 -1.20
N ASP A 27 4.27 -3.07 -0.62
CA ASP A 27 4.70 -2.25 0.53
C ASP A 27 4.66 -0.76 0.19
N TRP A 28 5.24 -0.38 -0.95
CA TRP A 28 5.26 1.01 -1.35
C TRP A 28 3.84 1.56 -1.58
N TYR A 29 3.00 0.82 -2.29
CA TYR A 29 1.65 1.25 -2.62
C TYR A 29 0.81 1.44 -1.35
N ASN A 30 0.83 0.47 -0.44
CA ASN A 30 -0.04 0.50 0.75
C ASN A 30 0.48 1.43 1.84
N ASN A 31 1.79 1.45 2.09
CA ASN A 31 2.37 2.10 3.27
C ASN A 31 3.02 3.46 2.98
N ARG A 32 3.28 3.81 1.71
CA ARG A 32 4.12 4.99 1.38
C ARG A 32 3.57 5.87 0.26
N ARG A 33 2.74 5.33 -0.63
CA ARG A 33 2.19 6.08 -1.77
C ARG A 33 1.08 7.01 -1.29
N LEU A 34 1.31 8.32 -1.38
CA LEU A 34 0.26 9.31 -1.15
C LEU A 34 -0.78 9.25 -2.27
N HIS A 35 -2.05 9.11 -1.89
CA HIS A 35 -3.16 8.97 -2.84
C HIS A 35 -4.05 10.22 -2.83
N GLY A 36 -4.08 10.96 -3.94
CA GLY A 36 -4.82 12.23 -4.03
C GLY A 36 -6.31 12.11 -3.72
N THR A 37 -6.98 11.06 -4.22
CA THR A 37 -8.41 10.82 -3.94
C THR A 37 -8.68 10.39 -2.49
N LEU A 38 -7.67 9.93 -1.74
CA LEU A 38 -7.79 9.59 -0.32
C LEU A 38 -7.42 10.77 0.59
N GLY A 39 -7.23 11.98 0.04
CA GLY A 39 -6.79 13.14 0.81
C GLY A 39 -5.27 13.22 0.99
N ASN A 40 -4.50 12.65 0.07
CA ASN A 40 -3.03 12.60 0.11
C ASN A 40 -2.45 11.83 1.32
N VAL A 41 -3.13 10.79 1.77
CA VAL A 41 -2.60 9.82 2.75
C VAL A 41 -2.30 8.48 2.08
N PRO A 42 -1.44 7.63 2.66
CA PRO A 42 -1.28 6.24 2.25
C PRO A 42 -2.58 5.44 2.42
N PRO A 43 -2.84 4.44 1.57
CA PRO A 43 -4.00 3.57 1.70
C PRO A 43 -4.17 2.94 3.08
N VAL A 44 -3.08 2.52 3.74
CA VAL A 44 -3.15 1.91 5.07
C VAL A 44 -3.71 2.87 6.12
N GLU A 45 -3.35 4.15 6.07
CA GLU A 45 -3.85 5.16 7.01
C GLU A 45 -5.32 5.45 6.76
N TYR A 46 -5.73 5.52 5.49
CA TYR A 46 -7.14 5.68 5.12
C TYR A 46 -7.99 4.51 5.63
N GLU A 47 -7.52 3.28 5.43
CA GLU A 47 -8.20 2.07 5.89
C GLU A 47 -8.30 2.02 7.43
N GLN A 48 -7.23 2.34 8.13
CA GLN A 48 -7.23 2.44 9.60
C GLN A 48 -8.25 3.46 10.11
N ALA A 49 -8.32 4.64 9.49
CA ALA A 49 -9.30 5.66 9.84
C ALA A 49 -10.74 5.17 9.58
N HIS A 50 -10.97 4.48 8.45
CA HIS A 50 -12.26 3.91 8.11
C HIS A 50 -12.72 2.88 9.16
N TYR A 51 -11.87 1.92 9.52
CA TYR A 51 -12.23 0.92 10.53
C TYR A 51 -12.36 1.49 11.94
N ALA A 52 -11.56 2.50 12.30
CA ALA A 52 -11.72 3.20 13.57
C ALA A 52 -13.08 3.91 13.67
N ALA A 53 -13.58 4.48 12.57
CA ALA A 53 -14.91 5.08 12.50
C ALA A 53 -16.00 4.00 12.55
N LEU A 54 -15.86 2.90 11.80
CA LEU A 54 -16.82 1.80 11.81
C LEU A 54 -16.96 1.14 13.19
N ASN A 55 -15.84 0.96 13.91
CA ASN A 55 -15.86 0.42 15.27
C ASN A 55 -16.40 1.40 16.31
N ARG A 56 -16.53 2.69 15.97
CA ARG A 56 -17.10 3.72 16.85
C ARG A 56 -18.63 3.85 16.67
N GLU A 57 -19.16 3.48 15.50
CA GLU A 57 -20.60 3.36 15.30
C GLU A 57 -21.13 2.22 16.18
N PRO A 58 -22.05 2.47 17.13
CA PRO A 58 -22.71 1.39 17.84
C PRO A 58 -23.47 0.54 16.82
N GLN A 59 -23.25 -0.78 16.85
CA GLN A 59 -24.03 -1.72 16.04
C GLN A 59 -25.52 -1.42 16.30
N PRO A 60 -26.36 -1.25 15.27
CA PRO A 60 -27.78 -1.04 15.49
C PRO A 60 -28.32 -2.25 16.27
N VAL A 61 -28.90 -1.96 17.45
CA VAL A 61 -29.58 -2.94 18.31
C VAL A 61 -30.86 -3.47 17.67
#